data_AF-A0A0S8ADW8-F1
#
_entry.id   AF-A0A0S8ADW8-F1
#
_cell.length_a   1.000
_cell.length_b   1.000
_cell.length_c   1.000
_cell.angle_alpha   90.00
_cell.angle_beta   90.00
_cell.angle_gamma   90.00
#
_symmetry.space_group_name_H-M   'P 1'
#
loop_
_entity.id
_entity.type
_entity.pdbx_description
1 polymer ?
#
loop_
_entity_poly.entity_id
_entity_poly.type
_entity_poly.pdbx_seq_one_letter_code
_entity_poly.pdbx_strand_id
1 'polypeptide(L)'
;MKMKYGFIIAIASVLFISHLAGAFPGSNEKPVTPYGDSCKRCSEYGNCKSTMSHEDAQKALIEYYHDKGLGVELEKKRGRFIRAKVTDNKKVVDVIIFDRRSGRIRSIY
;
A
#
# COMPACT_ATOMS: atom_id res chain seq x y z
N MET A 1 30.60 0.62 52.60
CA MET A 1 30.05 1.58 51.60
C MET A 1 29.93 1.04 50.16
N LYS A 2 30.25 -0.24 49.87
CA LYS A 2 30.22 -0.79 48.49
C LYS A 2 28.88 -1.45 48.07
N MET A 3 28.07 -1.87 49.04
CA MET A 3 26.87 -2.70 48.79
C MET A 3 25.62 -1.91 48.35
N LYS A 4 25.51 -0.62 48.73
CA LYS A 4 24.37 0.24 48.37
C LYS A 4 24.37 0.64 46.89
N TYR A 5 25.55 0.86 46.31
CA TYR A 5 25.70 1.23 44.91
C TYR A 5 25.43 0.06 43.95
N GLY A 6 25.70 -1.18 44.37
CA GLY A 6 25.38 -2.37 43.56
C GLY A 6 23.88 -2.53 43.33
N PHE A 7 23.07 -2.23 44.34
CA PHE A 7 21.61 -2.28 44.24
C PHE A 7 21.04 -1.18 43.31
N ILE A 8 21.63 0.01 43.36
CA ILE A 8 21.25 1.14 42.50
C ILE A 8 21.62 0.86 41.03
N ILE A 9 22.79 0.27 40.79
CA ILE A 9 23.23 -0.13 39.44
C ILE A 9 22.32 -1.21 38.87
N ALA A 10 21.88 -2.18 39.69
CA ALA A 10 20.96 -3.23 39.27
C ALA A 10 19.56 -2.70 38.92
N ILE A 11 19.07 -1.68 39.62
CA ILE A 11 17.77 -1.06 39.30
C ILE A 11 17.88 -0.20 38.02
N ALA A 12 18.99 0.51 37.85
CA ALA A 12 19.25 1.31 36.65
C ALA A 12 19.37 0.46 35.39
N SER A 13 19.97 -0.74 35.47
CA SER A 13 20.09 -1.65 34.32
C SER A 13 18.76 -2.25 33.89
N VAL A 14 17.85 -2.55 34.83
CA VAL A 14 16.50 -3.07 34.52
C VAL A 14 15.61 -2.00 33.86
N LEU A 15 15.73 -0.74 34.29
CA LEU A 15 15.00 0.38 33.67
C LEU A 15 15.49 0.68 32.24
N PHE A 16 16.78 0.46 31.95
CA PHE A 16 17.33 0.69 30.62
C PHE A 16 16.87 -0.35 29.57
N ILE A 17 16.66 -1.59 29.99
CA ILE A 17 16.18 -2.68 29.10
C ILE A 17 14.71 -2.46 28.71
N SER A 18 13.94 -1.78 29.56
CA SER A 18 12.52 -1.49 29.33
C SER A 18 12.27 -0.50 28.17
N HIS A 19 13.26 0.32 27.81
CA HIS A 19 13.18 1.25 26.68
C HIS A 19 13.56 0.63 25.33
N LEU A 20 14.10 -0.60 25.32
CA LEU A 20 14.44 -1.32 24.08
C LEU A 20 13.30 -2.19 23.56
N ALA A 21 12.15 -2.22 24.24
CA ALA A 21 10.90 -2.73 23.68
C ALA A 21 10.38 -1.73 22.62
N GLY A 22 11.13 -1.59 21.52
CA GLY A 22 10.65 -0.96 20.31
C GLY A 22 9.41 -1.73 19.87
N ALA A 23 8.25 -1.07 19.95
CA ALA A 23 7.07 -1.52 19.25
C ALA A 23 7.44 -1.67 17.77
N PHE A 24 7.49 -2.90 17.26
CA PHE A 24 7.56 -3.14 15.82
C PHE A 24 6.21 -2.68 15.26
N PRO A 25 6.11 -1.53 14.56
CA PRO A 25 4.93 -1.28 13.77
C PRO A 25 4.96 -2.35 12.68
N GLY A 26 3.85 -3.07 12.50
CA GLY A 26 3.73 -4.06 11.42
C GLY A 26 4.27 -3.47 10.11
N SER A 27 5.26 -4.15 9.53
CA SER A 27 5.91 -3.88 8.24
C SER A 27 5.93 -2.40 7.79
N ASN A 28 7.09 -1.75 7.90
CA ASN A 28 7.42 -0.46 7.26
C ASN A 28 7.38 -0.50 5.70
N GLU A 29 6.72 -1.48 5.09
CA GLU A 29 6.49 -1.53 3.66
C GLU A 29 5.35 -0.58 3.33
N LYS A 30 5.67 0.56 2.70
CA LYS A 30 4.65 1.46 2.15
C LYS A 30 3.68 0.62 1.31
N PRO A 31 2.36 0.79 1.46
CA PRO A 31 1.40 0.01 0.69
C PRO A 31 1.68 0.20 -0.80
N VAL A 32 1.75 -0.92 -1.53
CA VAL A 32 2.00 -0.98 -2.98
C VAL A 32 1.04 -0.05 -3.73
N THR A 33 -0.20 0.00 -3.26
CA THR A 33 -1.24 0.92 -3.69
C THR A 33 -1.56 1.89 -2.55
N PRO A 34 -1.13 3.17 -2.61
CA PRO A 34 -1.51 4.15 -1.62
C PRO A 34 -3.03 4.30 -1.52
N TYR A 35 -3.54 4.43 -0.29
CA TYR A 35 -4.98 4.54 -0.07
C TYR A 35 -5.55 5.79 -0.75
N GLY A 36 -6.56 5.60 -1.59
CA GLY A 36 -7.31 6.70 -2.22
C GLY A 36 -6.67 7.27 -3.47
N ASP A 37 -5.59 6.65 -3.99
CA ASP A 37 -4.91 7.09 -5.20
C ASP A 37 -5.79 6.96 -6.45
N SER A 38 -5.42 7.68 -7.51
CA SER A 38 -6.15 7.73 -8.77
C SER A 38 -5.23 7.69 -9.98
N CYS A 39 -5.74 7.19 -11.11
CA CYS A 39 -4.95 7.16 -12.33
C CYS A 39 -4.79 8.56 -12.92
N LYS A 40 -3.62 8.83 -13.51
CA LYS A 40 -3.24 10.11 -14.13
C LYS A 40 -4.17 10.58 -15.26
N ARG A 41 -4.97 9.66 -15.81
CA ARG A 41 -5.92 9.95 -16.90
C ARG A 41 -7.19 10.66 -16.42
N CYS A 42 -7.39 10.77 -15.10
CA CYS A 42 -8.49 11.54 -14.49
C CYS A 42 -7.93 12.76 -13.76
N SER A 43 -8.81 13.63 -13.24
CA SER A 43 -8.36 14.73 -12.40
C SER A 43 -7.53 14.21 -11.21
N GLU A 44 -6.68 15.05 -10.64
CA GLU A 44 -5.91 14.77 -9.42
C GLU A 44 -6.75 14.19 -8.26
N TYR A 45 -8.04 14.54 -8.19
CA TYR A 45 -8.99 14.06 -7.18
C TYR A 45 -9.82 12.84 -7.58
N GLY A 46 -9.47 12.16 -8.67
CA GLY A 46 -10.21 10.99 -9.16
C GLY A 46 -11.63 11.32 -9.61
N ASN A 47 -11.76 12.19 -10.61
CA ASN A 47 -13.01 12.44 -11.34
C ASN A 47 -12.71 12.44 -12.85
N CYS A 48 -13.17 11.41 -13.55
CA CYS A 48 -13.01 11.32 -15.00
C CYS A 48 -14.20 12.01 -15.68
N LYS A 49 -13.96 12.72 -16.79
CA LYS A 49 -15.02 13.42 -17.55
C LYS A 49 -16.15 12.47 -17.95
N SER A 50 -15.78 11.27 -18.42
CA SER A 50 -16.69 10.18 -18.75
C SER A 50 -16.21 8.87 -18.10
N THR A 51 -17.07 7.85 -18.06
CA THR A 51 -16.66 6.50 -17.67
C THR A 51 -15.68 5.97 -18.71
N MET A 52 -14.47 5.59 -18.30
CA MET A 52 -13.49 4.96 -19.21
C MET A 52 -14.05 3.69 -19.83
N SER A 53 -13.65 3.37 -21.06
CA SER A 53 -13.83 2.02 -21.63
C SER A 53 -13.05 0.98 -20.81
N HIS A 54 -13.32 -0.31 -21.03
CA HIS A 54 -12.53 -1.35 -20.35
C HIS A 54 -11.07 -1.35 -20.82
N GLU A 55 -10.86 -1.02 -22.09
CA GLU A 55 -9.56 -0.95 -22.75
C GLU A 55 -8.76 0.23 -22.21
N ASP A 56 -9.38 1.41 -22.08
CA ASP A 56 -8.72 2.60 -21.51
C ASP A 56 -8.42 2.42 -20.04
N ALA A 57 -9.31 1.77 -19.30
CA ALA A 57 -9.10 1.45 -17.90
C ALA A 57 -7.93 0.47 -17.71
N GLN A 58 -7.80 -0.53 -18.59
CA GLN A 58 -6.66 -1.43 -18.61
C GLN A 58 -5.35 -0.67 -18.90
N LYS A 59 -5.34 0.19 -19.92
CA LYS A 59 -4.18 1.05 -20.22
C LYS A 59 -3.81 1.94 -19.03
N ALA A 60 -4.81 2.55 -18.39
CA ALA A 60 -4.61 3.41 -17.23
C ALA A 60 -3.95 2.68 -16.05
N LEU A 61 -4.37 1.44 -15.77
CA LEU A 61 -3.78 0.62 -14.72
C LEU A 61 -2.37 0.18 -15.05
N ILE A 62 -2.12 -0.23 -16.31
CA ILE A 62 -0.78 -0.59 -16.77
C ILE A 62 0.17 0.60 -16.60
N GLU A 63 -0.20 1.78 -17.10
CA GLU A 63 0.61 2.99 -16.96
C GLU A 63 0.88 3.34 -15.48
N TYR A 64 -0.16 3.31 -14.65
CA TYR A 64 -0.06 3.65 -13.22
C TYR A 64 0.91 2.75 -12.43
N TYR A 65 0.92 1.44 -12.71
CA TYR A 65 1.78 0.47 -12.01
C TYR A 65 3.15 0.31 -12.67
N HIS A 66 3.24 0.49 -13.99
CA HIS A 66 4.51 0.46 -14.71
C HIS A 66 5.46 1.55 -14.19
N ASP A 67 4.96 2.75 -13.92
CA ASP A 67 5.73 3.85 -13.31
C ASP A 67 6.29 3.51 -11.91
N LYS A 68 5.77 2.46 -11.28
CA LYS A 68 6.21 1.94 -9.97
C LYS A 68 7.06 0.66 -10.09
N GLY A 69 7.35 0.21 -11.31
CA GLY A 69 8.05 -1.05 -11.56
C GLY A 69 7.19 -2.31 -11.33
N LEU A 70 5.86 -2.17 -11.36
CA LEU A 70 4.92 -3.23 -11.05
C LEU A 70 4.10 -3.63 -12.28
N GLY A 71 3.73 -4.91 -12.33
CA GLY A 71 2.80 -5.46 -13.31
C GLY A 71 1.35 -5.38 -12.85
N VAL A 72 0.41 -5.48 -13.80
CA VAL A 72 -1.02 -5.60 -13.51
C VAL A 72 -1.66 -6.66 -14.40
N GLU A 73 -2.51 -7.49 -13.82
CA GLU A 73 -3.28 -8.52 -14.52
C GLU A 73 -4.77 -8.34 -14.22
N LEU A 74 -5.60 -8.19 -15.25
CA LEU A 74 -7.05 -8.05 -15.06
C LEU A 74 -7.68 -9.42 -14.79
N GLU A 75 -8.40 -9.55 -13.68
CA GLU A 75 -9.15 -10.77 -13.37
C GLU A 75 -10.59 -10.69 -13.86
N LYS A 76 -11.29 -9.58 -13.55
CA LYS A 76 -12.72 -9.44 -13.81
C LYS A 76 -13.07 -8.03 -14.25
N LYS A 77 -13.85 -7.96 -15.32
CA LYS A 77 -14.46 -6.74 -15.86
C LYS A 77 -15.97 -6.81 -15.59
N ARG A 78 -16.49 -6.01 -14.65
CA ARG A 78 -17.93 -6.00 -14.32
C ARG A 78 -18.45 -4.57 -14.19
N GLY A 79 -19.21 -4.14 -15.19
CA GLY A 79 -19.83 -2.82 -15.21
C GLY A 79 -18.81 -1.71 -14.98
N ARG A 80 -19.02 -0.90 -13.92
CA ARG A 80 -18.16 0.23 -13.54
C ARG A 80 -16.78 -0.19 -13.00
N PHE A 81 -16.65 -1.40 -12.46
CA PHE A 81 -15.48 -1.80 -11.70
C PHE A 81 -14.64 -2.84 -12.44
N ILE A 82 -13.32 -2.75 -12.24
CA ILE A 82 -12.35 -3.74 -12.69
C ILE A 82 -11.62 -4.27 -11.48
N ARG A 83 -11.54 -5.60 -11.35
CA ARG A 83 -10.66 -6.26 -10.39
C ARG A 83 -9.36 -6.66 -11.10
N ALA A 84 -8.22 -6.32 -10.50
CA ALA A 84 -6.91 -6.66 -11.03
C ALA A 84 -5.96 -7.12 -9.92
N LYS A 85 -5.00 -7.96 -10.28
CA LYS A 85 -3.85 -8.32 -9.43
C LYS A 85 -2.69 -7.40 -9.78
N VAL A 86 -2.02 -6.88 -8.76
CA VAL A 86 -0.75 -6.18 -8.91
C VAL A 86 0.36 -7.19 -8.67
N THR A 87 1.36 -7.21 -9.54
CA THR A 87 2.46 -8.17 -9.48
C THR A 87 3.81 -7.47 -9.39
N ASP A 88 4.70 -8.05 -8.59
CA ASP A 88 6.12 -7.73 -8.56
C ASP A 88 6.88 -9.01 -8.92
N ASN A 89 7.66 -8.98 -10.00
CA ASN A 89 8.42 -10.14 -10.47
C ASN A 89 7.60 -11.45 -10.54
N LYS A 90 6.37 -11.36 -11.08
CA LYS A 90 5.37 -12.46 -11.19
C LYS A 90 4.74 -12.92 -9.87
N LYS A 91 5.14 -12.38 -8.72
CA LYS A 91 4.47 -12.59 -7.44
C LYS A 91 3.33 -11.59 -7.29
N VAL A 92 2.16 -12.05 -6.89
CA VAL A 92 1.03 -11.16 -6.57
C VAL A 92 1.33 -10.45 -5.25
N VAL A 93 1.34 -9.12 -5.27
CA VAL A 93 1.64 -8.27 -4.10
C VAL A 93 0.42 -7.49 -3.62
N ASP A 94 -0.60 -7.33 -4.46
CA ASP A 94 -1.86 -6.68 -4.11
C ASP A 94 -3.00 -7.17 -5.02
N VAL A 95 -4.25 -7.00 -4.56
CA VAL A 95 -5.44 -7.11 -5.40
C VAL A 95 -6.24 -5.84 -5.23
N ILE A 96 -6.59 -5.23 -6.35
CA ILE A 96 -7.23 -3.93 -6.38
C ILE A 96 -8.57 -3.95 -7.09
N ILE A 97 -9.41 -2.99 -6.72
CA ILE A 97 -10.58 -2.57 -7.48
C ILE A 97 -10.30 -1.20 -8.07
N PHE A 98 -10.51 -1.09 -9.38
CA PHE A 98 -10.46 0.14 -10.13
C PHE A 98 -11.86 0.59 -10.52
N ASP A 99 -12.19 1.83 -10.18
CA ASP A 99 -13.43 2.47 -10.56
C ASP A 99 -13.25 3.23 -11.88
N ARG A 100 -13.88 2.76 -12.96
CA ARG A 100 -13.77 3.37 -14.29
C ARG A 100 -14.41 4.75 -14.41
N ARG A 101 -15.31 5.12 -13.50
CA ARG A 101 -16.00 6.43 -13.51
C ARG A 101 -15.15 7.50 -12.84
N SER A 102 -14.51 7.15 -11.73
CA SER A 102 -13.71 8.08 -10.94
C SER A 102 -12.20 7.94 -11.19
N GLY A 103 -11.75 6.83 -11.76
CA GLY A 103 -10.31 6.54 -11.91
C GLY A 103 -9.64 6.19 -10.58
N ARG A 104 -10.42 5.91 -9.53
CA ARG A 104 -9.89 5.59 -8.19
C ARG A 104 -9.43 4.15 -8.14
N ILE A 105 -8.30 3.94 -7.47
CA ILE A 105 -7.69 2.64 -7.26
C ILE A 105 -7.75 2.35 -5.76
N ARG A 106 -8.22 1.15 -5.40
CA ARG A 106 -8.33 0.72 -3.99
C ARG A 106 -7.84 -0.71 -3.85
N SER A 107 -6.92 -0.95 -2.93
CA SER A 107 -6.64 -2.30 -2.46
C SER A 107 -7.87 -2.87 -1.74
N ILE A 108 -8.03 -4.18 -1.80
CA ILE A 108 -9.13 -4.92 -1.16
C ILE A 108 -8.66 -6.01 -0.19
N TYR A 109 -7.37 -6.06 0.15
CA TYR A 109 -6.80 -6.97 1.15
C TYR A 109 -5.78 -6.28 2.05
#